data_AF-A0A831WRC8-F1
#
_entry.id   AF-A0A831WRC8-F1
#
_cell.length_a   1.000
_cell.length_b   1.000
_cell.length_c   1.000
_cell.angle_alpha   90.00
_cell.angle_beta   90.00
_cell.angle_gamma   90.00
#
_symmetry.space_group_name_H-M   'P 1'
#
loop_
_entity.id
_entity.type
_entity.pdbx_description
1 polymer ?
#
loop_
_entity_poly.entity_id
_entity_poly.type
_entity_poly.pdbx_seq_one_letter_code
_entity_poly.pdbx_strand_id
1 'polypeptide(L)'
;MTGKYNDEANKTKAILRWFDQDSGNINNIYGKKHLLLKIYPLYVYADKPYICIRLIKHENPLWVLKSRCGACEEYAMFFMEMANVANLTVRSIHDHGEDHNWDEVLIDGKWIVVDPSIVNLKNNETGFNISQRLYEEWWNISYVLALYPNGTKEDVTYRYTNLSNLTIITLDEIPPSDP
;
A
#
# COMPACT_ATOMS: atom_id res chain seq x y z
N MET A 1 -6.08 36.26 9.09
CA MET A 1 -5.97 35.15 8.12
C MET A 1 -4.49 34.96 7.81
N THR A 2 -3.82 34.03 8.50
CA THR A 2 -2.40 33.72 8.32
C THR A 2 -2.31 32.33 7.72
N GLY A 3 -1.68 32.21 6.55
CA GLY A 3 -1.61 30.97 5.78
C GLY A 3 -1.00 29.83 6.58
N LYS A 4 -1.78 28.77 6.82
CA LYS A 4 -1.26 27.43 7.09
C LYS A 4 -0.47 27.02 5.85
N TYR A 5 0.84 27.20 5.86
CA TYR A 5 1.70 26.31 5.09
C TYR A 5 1.31 24.89 5.52
N ASN A 6 0.94 24.06 4.55
CA ASN A 6 0.28 22.76 4.76
C ASN A 6 1.24 21.78 5.45
N ASP A 7 1.28 21.85 6.78
CA ASP A 7 2.14 21.07 7.68
C ASP A 7 2.00 19.57 7.43
N GLU A 8 0.77 19.11 7.17
CA GLU A 8 0.47 17.72 6.83
C GLU A 8 1.19 17.30 5.55
N ALA A 9 1.06 18.08 4.48
CA ALA A 9 1.76 17.80 3.22
C ALA A 9 3.29 17.81 3.37
N ASN A 10 3.84 18.71 4.19
CA ASN A 10 5.28 18.75 4.44
C ASN A 10 5.77 17.54 5.24
N LYS A 11 5.04 17.14 6.27
CA LYS A 11 5.32 15.92 7.05
C LYS A 11 5.24 14.67 6.16
N THR A 12 4.18 14.55 5.36
CA THR A 12 4.02 13.45 4.40
C THR A 12 5.21 13.35 3.45
N LYS A 13 5.62 14.47 2.83
CA LYS A 13 6.79 14.50 1.94
C LYS A 13 8.09 14.19 2.67
N ALA A 14 8.24 14.63 3.92
CA ALA A 14 9.41 14.33 4.73
C ALA A 14 9.52 12.83 5.04
N ILE A 15 8.40 12.16 5.33
CA ILE A 15 8.35 10.71 5.54
C ILE A 15 8.65 9.98 4.23
N LEU A 16 8.04 10.38 3.10
CA LEU A 16 8.29 9.75 1.79
C LEU A 16 9.76 9.79 1.38
N ARG A 17 10.50 10.86 1.69
CA ARG A 17 11.95 10.94 1.42
C ARG A 17 12.76 9.84 2.12
N TRP A 18 12.26 9.30 3.24
CA TRP A 18 12.89 8.15 3.89
C TRP A 18 12.90 6.91 2.98
N PHE A 19 11.90 6.76 2.11
CA PHE A 19 11.73 5.62 1.21
C PHE A 19 12.42 5.77 -0.15
N ASP A 20 13.12 6.89 -0.38
CA ASP A 20 13.82 7.13 -1.64
C ASP A 20 14.78 5.97 -1.96
N GLN A 21 14.73 5.49 -3.20
CA GLN A 21 15.51 4.33 -3.67
C GLN A 21 17.02 4.51 -3.49
N ASP A 22 17.51 5.74 -3.55
CA ASP A 22 18.94 6.07 -3.40
C ASP A 22 19.35 6.33 -1.92
N SER A 23 18.39 6.42 -0.99
CA SER A 23 18.67 6.66 0.44
C SER A 23 19.37 5.50 1.14
N GLY A 24 19.22 4.28 0.60
CA GLY A 24 19.65 3.03 1.23
C GLY A 24 18.89 2.67 2.51
N ASN A 25 17.82 3.39 2.87
CA ASN A 25 17.06 3.17 4.11
C ASN A 25 16.29 1.85 4.14
N ILE A 26 15.78 1.41 3.00
CA ILE A 26 15.06 0.15 2.83
C ILE A 26 15.44 -0.47 1.48
N ASN A 27 15.65 -1.79 1.46
CA ASN A 27 15.91 -2.54 0.24
C ASN A 27 14.60 -3.13 -0.30
N ASN A 28 14.24 -2.75 -1.53
CA ASN A 28 13.11 -3.33 -2.24
C ASN A 28 13.50 -4.72 -2.77
N ILE A 29 12.76 -5.75 -2.38
CA ILE A 29 12.97 -7.14 -2.86
C ILE A 29 11.96 -7.60 -3.91
N TYR A 30 11.05 -6.72 -4.33
CA TYR A 30 10.09 -7.03 -5.38
C TYR A 30 10.79 -7.52 -6.66
N GLY A 31 10.27 -8.61 -7.23
CA GLY A 31 10.83 -9.25 -8.44
C GLY A 31 12.21 -9.92 -8.27
N LYS A 32 12.84 -9.85 -7.08
CA LYS A 32 14.17 -10.46 -6.87
C LYS A 32 14.06 -11.96 -6.63
N LYS A 33 14.88 -12.73 -7.36
CA LYS A 33 14.87 -14.21 -7.34
C LYS A 33 15.76 -14.83 -6.24
N HIS A 34 16.17 -14.05 -5.24
CA HIS A 34 17.16 -14.47 -4.21
C HIS A 34 16.52 -15.03 -2.93
N LEU A 35 15.37 -15.69 -3.01
CA LEU A 35 14.76 -16.35 -1.86
C LEU A 35 15.62 -17.55 -1.45
N LEU A 36 16.29 -17.44 -0.30
CA LEU A 36 17.12 -18.50 0.27
C LEU A 36 16.29 -19.55 1.00
N LEU A 37 15.30 -19.09 1.78
CA LEU A 37 14.60 -19.96 2.71
C LEU A 37 13.18 -19.44 2.98
N LYS A 38 12.23 -20.36 3.04
CA LYS A 38 10.85 -20.15 3.47
C LYS A 38 10.60 -21.05 4.68
N ILE A 39 10.60 -20.48 5.88
CA ILE A 39 10.19 -21.17 7.11
C ILE A 39 9.08 -20.34 7.71
N TYR A 40 7.83 -20.79 7.65
CA TYR A 40 6.69 -20.04 8.18
C TYR A 40 6.95 -19.57 9.64
N PRO A 41 6.81 -18.27 9.97
CA PRO A 41 6.22 -17.17 9.18
C PRO A 41 7.24 -16.25 8.47
N LEU A 42 8.42 -16.75 8.09
CA LEU A 42 9.57 -15.99 7.59
C LEU A 42 9.92 -16.30 6.13
N TYR A 43 10.22 -15.25 5.38
CA TYR A 43 10.96 -15.32 4.12
C TYR A 43 12.35 -14.73 4.29
N VAL A 44 13.39 -15.45 3.84
CA VAL A 44 14.79 -15.03 3.94
C VAL A 44 15.38 -14.85 2.54
N TYR A 45 15.94 -13.68 2.24
CA TYR A 45 16.59 -13.40 0.96
C TYR A 45 18.07 -13.06 1.13
N ALA A 46 18.92 -13.57 0.21
CA ALA A 46 20.32 -13.16 0.09
C ALA A 46 20.41 -11.87 -0.71
N ASP A 47 20.19 -10.74 -0.06
CA ASP A 47 20.32 -9.43 -0.68
C ASP A 47 20.74 -8.38 0.35
N LYS A 48 21.25 -7.22 -0.10
CA LYS A 48 21.70 -6.13 0.78
C LYS A 48 20.59 -5.76 1.80
N PRO A 49 20.91 -5.56 3.10
CA PRO A 49 22.18 -5.84 3.76
C PRO A 49 22.25 -7.33 4.18
N TYR A 50 22.82 -8.17 3.31
CA TYR A 50 23.13 -9.60 3.45
C TYR A 50 21.98 -10.59 3.73
N ILE A 51 21.00 -10.26 4.59
CA ILE A 51 19.84 -11.10 4.91
C ILE A 51 18.61 -10.22 5.05
N CYS A 52 17.67 -10.34 4.12
CA CYS A 52 16.35 -9.74 4.24
C CYS A 52 15.38 -10.74 4.87
N ILE A 53 14.73 -10.37 5.98
CA ILE A 53 13.70 -11.18 6.63
C ILE A 53 12.36 -10.46 6.54
N ARG A 54 11.37 -11.09 5.90
CA ARG A 54 9.98 -10.61 5.85
C ARG A 54 9.09 -11.47 6.74
N LEU A 55 8.13 -10.83 7.40
CA LEU A 55 7.08 -11.52 8.16
C LEU A 55 5.90 -11.78 7.23
N ILE A 56 5.37 -13.00 7.24
CA ILE A 56 4.14 -13.39 6.51
C ILE A 56 2.89 -12.76 7.16
N LYS A 57 3.02 -12.20 8.37
CA LYS A 57 1.97 -11.47 9.06
C LYS A 57 2.43 -10.05 9.34
N HIS A 58 1.61 -9.07 8.95
CA HIS A 58 1.88 -7.64 9.00
C HIS A 58 1.51 -7.02 10.36
N GLU A 59 1.66 -7.78 11.44
CA GLU A 59 1.29 -7.38 12.81
C GLU A 59 2.38 -6.52 13.50
N ASN A 60 3.56 -6.38 12.88
CA ASN A 60 4.69 -5.66 13.45
C ASN A 60 5.34 -4.71 12.42
N PRO A 61 4.77 -3.50 12.21
CA PRO A 61 5.30 -2.52 11.26
C PRO A 61 6.76 -2.11 11.55
N LEU A 62 7.15 -2.09 12.84
CA LEU A 62 8.51 -1.75 13.26
C LEU A 62 9.54 -2.81 12.86
N TRP A 63 9.11 -4.02 12.47
CA TRP A 63 10.02 -5.01 11.90
C TRP A 63 10.68 -4.48 10.62
N VAL A 64 9.97 -3.71 9.81
CA VAL A 64 10.49 -3.12 8.56
C VAL A 64 11.63 -2.14 8.85
N LEU A 65 11.50 -1.34 9.92
CA LEU A 65 12.59 -0.47 10.38
C LEU A 65 13.83 -1.27 10.78
N LYS A 66 13.65 -2.46 11.37
CA LYS A 66 14.75 -3.32 11.81
C LYS A 66 15.39 -4.10 10.66
N SER A 67 14.57 -4.70 9.80
CA SER A 67 15.01 -5.53 8.67
C SER A 67 15.52 -4.68 7.51
N ARG A 68 15.05 -3.42 7.41
CA ARG A 68 15.29 -2.49 6.29
C ARG A 68 15.04 -3.18 4.95
N CYS A 69 14.00 -4.01 4.88
CA CYS A 69 13.69 -4.79 3.72
C CYS A 69 12.18 -5.06 3.59
N GLY A 70 11.68 -5.02 2.35
CA GLY A 70 10.29 -5.33 2.04
C GLY A 70 9.94 -5.13 0.57
N ALA A 71 8.66 -5.31 0.25
CA ALA A 71 8.04 -4.95 -1.01
C ALA A 71 6.90 -3.93 -0.75
N CYS A 72 6.02 -3.70 -1.72
CA CYS A 72 4.92 -2.72 -1.65
C CYS A 72 4.17 -2.74 -0.30
N GLU A 73 3.76 -3.91 0.19
CA GLU A 73 3.04 -4.03 1.46
C GLU A 73 3.85 -3.57 2.69
N GLU A 74 5.13 -3.96 2.82
CA GLU A 74 5.95 -3.48 3.93
C GLU A 74 6.25 -1.99 3.85
N TYR A 75 6.40 -1.46 2.63
CA TYR A 75 6.59 -0.03 2.42
C TYR A 75 5.36 0.75 2.87
N ALA A 76 4.16 0.32 2.44
CA ALA A 76 2.90 0.95 2.82
C ALA A 76 2.63 0.84 4.33
N MET A 77 2.75 -0.37 4.88
CA MET A 77 2.60 -0.62 6.31
C MET A 77 3.52 0.26 7.16
N PHE A 78 4.81 0.37 6.79
CA PHE A 78 5.76 1.17 7.56
C PHE A 78 5.54 2.67 7.38
N PHE A 79 5.17 3.13 6.19
CA PHE A 79 4.79 4.52 5.95
C PHE A 79 3.58 4.91 6.81
N MET A 80 2.52 4.09 6.84
CA MET A 80 1.34 4.32 7.66
C MET A 80 1.72 4.48 9.14
N GLU A 81 2.60 3.63 9.67
CA GLU A 81 3.07 3.72 11.05
C GLU A 81 3.82 5.04 11.31
N MET A 82 4.76 5.41 10.44
CA MET A 82 5.48 6.69 10.55
C MET A 82 4.55 7.90 10.48
N ALA A 83 3.56 7.86 9.59
CA ALA A 83 2.57 8.94 9.41
C ALA A 83 1.64 9.04 10.62
N ASN A 84 1.15 7.91 11.15
CA ASN A 84 0.32 7.85 12.33
C ASN A 84 1.05 8.42 13.57
N VAL A 85 2.32 8.03 13.78
CA VAL A 85 3.17 8.58 14.86
C VAL A 85 3.43 10.08 14.66
N ALA A 86 3.51 10.56 13.42
CA ALA A 86 3.63 11.98 13.10
C ALA A 86 2.30 12.77 13.23
N ASN A 87 1.25 12.14 13.79
CA ASN A 87 -0.08 12.70 14.00
C ASN A 87 -0.77 13.14 12.70
N LEU A 88 -0.52 12.38 11.62
CA LEU A 88 -1.26 12.50 10.36
C LEU A 88 -2.43 11.52 10.36
N THR A 89 -3.55 11.94 9.78
CA THR A 89 -4.65 11.02 9.51
C THR A 89 -4.32 10.23 8.24
N VAL A 90 -4.07 8.94 8.39
CA VAL A 90 -3.54 8.05 7.34
C VAL A 90 -4.33 6.75 7.32
N ARG A 91 -4.39 6.12 6.14
CA ARG A 91 -4.90 4.75 5.94
C ARG A 91 -4.05 4.06 4.88
N SER A 92 -3.80 2.77 5.04
CA SER A 92 -3.18 1.96 4.01
C SER A 92 -4.22 1.44 3.05
N ILE A 93 -3.89 1.33 1.78
CA ILE A 93 -4.77 0.91 0.71
C ILE A 93 -4.29 -0.44 0.18
N HIS A 94 -5.22 -1.39 0.12
CA HIS A 94 -4.97 -2.77 -0.27
C HIS A 94 -5.77 -3.08 -1.54
N ASP A 95 -5.06 -3.35 -2.62
CA ASP A 95 -5.63 -4.00 -3.81
C ASP A 95 -5.20 -5.46 -3.84
N HIS A 96 -6.10 -6.33 -3.38
CA HIS A 96 -5.84 -7.77 -3.35
C HIS A 96 -5.92 -8.42 -4.73
N GLY A 97 -6.58 -7.79 -5.71
CA GLY A 97 -6.68 -8.32 -7.07
C GLY A 97 -5.35 -8.26 -7.79
N GLU A 98 -4.58 -7.20 -7.53
CA GLU A 98 -3.35 -6.86 -8.25
C GLU A 98 -2.08 -6.99 -7.39
N ASP A 99 -2.22 -7.50 -6.16
CA ASP A 99 -1.13 -7.72 -5.19
C ASP A 99 -0.29 -6.44 -4.97
N HIS A 100 -0.98 -5.31 -4.77
CA HIS A 100 -0.33 -4.02 -4.53
C HIS A 100 -0.92 -3.26 -3.35
N ASN A 101 -0.06 -2.48 -2.71
CA ASN A 101 -0.37 -1.69 -1.54
C ASN A 101 0.29 -0.31 -1.63
N TRP A 102 -0.45 0.70 -1.21
CA TRP A 102 0.00 2.09 -1.08
C TRP A 102 -0.74 2.72 0.10
N ASP A 103 -0.67 4.04 0.30
CA ASP A 103 -1.39 4.71 1.39
C ASP A 103 -2.13 5.96 0.93
N GLU A 104 -2.99 6.48 1.80
CA GLU A 104 -3.60 7.79 1.65
C GLU A 104 -3.45 8.60 2.93
N VAL A 105 -3.15 9.89 2.79
CA VAL A 105 -3.11 10.85 3.90
C VAL A 105 -4.21 11.90 3.70
N LEU A 106 -4.98 12.17 4.75
CA LEU A 106 -5.98 13.23 4.72
C LEU A 106 -5.28 14.59 4.87
N ILE A 107 -5.37 15.41 3.83
CA ILE A 107 -4.74 16.73 3.75
C ILE A 107 -5.80 17.72 3.28
N ASP A 108 -6.03 18.79 4.05
CA ASP A 108 -7.06 19.80 3.75
C ASP A 108 -8.45 19.17 3.47
N GLY A 109 -8.80 18.12 4.20
CA GLY A 109 -10.07 17.39 4.07
C GLY A 109 -10.17 16.49 2.84
N LYS A 110 -9.08 16.26 2.11
CA LYS A 110 -9.02 15.37 0.94
C LYS A 110 -8.02 14.25 1.17
N TRP A 111 -8.41 13.03 0.83
CA TRP A 111 -7.49 11.90 0.80
C TRP A 111 -6.54 12.04 -0.40
N ILE A 112 -5.26 12.21 -0.10
CA ILE A 112 -4.17 12.31 -1.06
C ILE A 112 -3.45 10.97 -1.13
N VAL A 113 -3.34 10.41 -2.34
CA VAL A 113 -2.64 9.14 -2.56
C VAL A 113 -1.15 9.34 -2.42
N VAL A 114 -0.53 8.44 -1.66
CA VAL A 114 0.92 8.38 -1.49
C VAL A 114 1.39 6.94 -1.68
N ASP A 115 2.49 6.76 -2.40
CA ASP A 115 3.06 5.44 -2.63
C ASP A 115 4.55 5.46 -2.27
N PRO A 116 4.91 4.95 -1.09
CA PRO A 116 6.30 4.90 -0.65
C PRO A 116 7.15 3.96 -1.51
N SER A 117 6.55 2.99 -2.22
CA SER A 117 7.30 1.96 -2.97
C SER A 117 7.93 2.47 -4.27
N ILE A 118 7.43 3.59 -4.80
CA ILE A 118 7.88 4.17 -6.07
C ILE A 118 8.73 5.44 -5.91
N VAL A 119 9.14 5.80 -4.69
CA VAL A 119 9.90 7.04 -4.47
C VAL A 119 11.28 6.95 -5.12
N ASN A 120 11.51 7.78 -6.13
CA ASN A 120 12.79 7.98 -6.80
C ASN A 120 12.97 9.48 -7.06
N LEU A 121 13.61 10.17 -6.12
CA LEU A 121 13.78 11.61 -6.17
C LEU A 121 14.68 12.06 -7.32
N LYS A 122 15.59 11.21 -7.79
CA LYS A 122 16.44 11.46 -8.95
C LYS A 122 15.62 11.56 -10.25
N ASN A 123 14.55 10.78 -10.35
CA ASN A 123 13.60 10.81 -11.47
C ASN A 123 12.40 11.74 -11.24
N ASN A 124 12.41 12.52 -10.15
CA ASN A 124 11.29 13.38 -9.73
C ASN A 124 10.00 12.59 -9.40
N GLU A 125 10.13 11.30 -9.07
CA GLU A 125 9.04 10.42 -8.62
C GLU A 125 8.94 10.54 -7.09
N THR A 126 8.14 11.49 -6.62
CA THR A 126 8.09 11.80 -5.18
C THR A 126 7.26 10.84 -4.35
N GLY A 127 6.48 9.96 -4.99
CA GLY A 127 5.46 9.13 -4.34
C GLY A 127 4.32 9.93 -3.71
N PHE A 128 4.23 11.25 -3.92
CA PHE A 128 3.23 12.13 -3.30
C PHE A 128 2.17 12.58 -4.31
N ASN A 129 0.90 12.53 -3.91
CA ASN A 129 -0.25 12.98 -4.71
C ASN A 129 -0.30 12.30 -6.09
N ILE A 130 -0.20 10.98 -6.08
CA ILE A 130 -0.32 10.16 -7.28
C ILE A 130 -1.77 10.18 -7.73
N SER A 131 -1.99 10.30 -9.04
CA SER A 131 -3.34 10.25 -9.60
C SER A 131 -3.93 8.84 -9.37
N GLN A 132 -5.15 8.75 -8.82
CA GLN A 132 -5.82 7.44 -8.66
C GLN A 132 -5.92 6.69 -10.00
N ARG A 133 -6.13 7.42 -11.09
CA ARG A 133 -6.26 6.87 -12.45
C ARG A 133 -4.99 6.15 -12.92
N LEU A 134 -3.80 6.50 -12.40
CA LEU A 134 -2.58 5.77 -12.78
C LEU A 134 -2.66 4.30 -12.37
N TYR A 135 -3.34 3.99 -11.27
CA TYR A 135 -3.53 2.61 -10.83
C TYR A 135 -4.42 1.81 -11.79
N GLU A 136 -5.48 2.42 -12.37
CA GLU A 136 -6.26 1.77 -13.45
C GLU A 136 -5.50 1.66 -14.76
N GLU A 137 -4.59 2.59 -15.05
CA GLU A 137 -3.77 2.53 -16.25
C GLU A 137 -2.70 1.45 -16.15
N TRP A 138 -2.25 1.12 -14.93
CA TRP A 138 -1.29 0.05 -14.68
C TRP A 138 -1.95 -1.31 -14.49
N TRP A 139 -3.16 -1.35 -13.92
CA TRP A 139 -3.79 -2.58 -13.41
C TRP A 139 -5.32 -2.60 -13.56
N ASN A 140 -5.92 -3.79 -13.50
CA ASN A 140 -7.37 -3.96 -13.55
C ASN A 140 -7.98 -3.93 -12.15
N ILE A 141 -8.13 -2.71 -11.62
CA ILE A 141 -8.69 -2.49 -10.29
C ILE A 141 -10.12 -3.02 -10.21
N SER A 142 -10.38 -3.92 -9.26
CA SER A 142 -11.71 -4.54 -9.07
C SER A 142 -12.26 -4.38 -7.66
N TYR A 143 -11.39 -4.38 -6.64
CA TYR A 143 -11.77 -4.20 -5.25
C TYR A 143 -10.61 -3.62 -4.46
N VAL A 144 -10.84 -2.47 -3.82
CA VAL A 144 -9.83 -1.75 -3.06
C VAL A 144 -10.33 -1.44 -1.65
N LEU A 145 -9.53 -1.83 -0.66
CA LEU A 145 -9.86 -1.66 0.75
C LEU A 145 -8.91 -0.68 1.42
N ALA A 146 -9.45 0.27 2.17
CA ALA A 146 -8.67 1.08 3.09
C ALA A 146 -8.63 0.44 4.48
N LEU A 147 -7.43 0.31 5.05
CA LEU A 147 -7.14 -0.15 6.39
C LEU A 147 -6.60 1.01 7.24
N TYR A 148 -7.27 1.29 8.35
CA TYR A 148 -6.87 2.34 9.29
C TYR A 148 -5.91 1.78 10.36
N PRO A 149 -5.08 2.63 11.01
CA PRO A 149 -4.19 2.20 12.10
C PRO A 149 -4.90 1.50 13.27
N ASN A 150 -6.19 1.80 13.49
CA ASN A 150 -7.00 1.15 14.52
C ASN A 150 -7.61 -0.20 14.07
N GLY A 151 -7.29 -0.69 12.87
CA GLY A 151 -7.80 -1.93 12.30
C GLY A 151 -9.16 -1.80 11.59
N THR A 152 -9.77 -0.61 11.58
CA THR A 152 -11.01 -0.37 10.83
C THR A 152 -10.76 -0.52 9.33
N LYS A 153 -11.77 -1.05 8.63
CA LYS A 153 -11.72 -1.32 7.19
C LYS A 153 -12.85 -0.58 6.48
N GLU A 154 -12.56 0.01 5.33
CA GLU A 154 -13.53 0.73 4.50
C GLU A 154 -13.35 0.32 3.03
N ASP A 155 -14.44 0.01 2.33
CA ASP A 155 -14.41 -0.16 0.87
C ASP A 155 -14.27 1.21 0.20
N VAL A 156 -13.18 1.37 -0.54
CA VAL A 156 -12.83 2.62 -1.22
C VAL A 156 -12.66 2.40 -2.72
N THR A 157 -13.20 1.30 -3.26
CA THR A 157 -13.08 0.92 -4.67
C THR A 157 -13.54 2.05 -5.59
N TYR A 158 -14.61 2.78 -5.21
CA TYR A 158 -15.15 3.92 -5.94
C TYR A 158 -14.15 5.07 -6.20
N ARG A 159 -13.05 5.15 -5.41
CA ARG A 159 -12.00 6.16 -5.59
C ARG A 159 -11.03 5.80 -6.70
N TYR A 160 -10.88 4.51 -6.98
CA TYR A 160 -9.88 3.98 -7.89
C TYR A 160 -10.48 3.45 -9.17
N THR A 161 -11.77 3.11 -9.20
CA THR A 161 -12.42 2.69 -10.44
C THR A 161 -13.91 3.03 -10.49
N ASN A 162 -14.47 3.01 -11.69
CA ASN A 162 -15.91 3.15 -11.90
C ASN A 162 -16.63 1.87 -11.46
N LEU A 163 -17.59 2.01 -10.55
CA LEU A 163 -18.40 0.90 -10.09
C LEU A 163 -19.57 0.64 -11.05
N SER A 164 -19.85 -0.64 -11.30
CA SER A 164 -21.04 -1.11 -12.03
C SER A 164 -21.81 -2.10 -11.17
N ASN A 165 -23.15 -2.06 -11.26
CA ASN A 165 -24.00 -3.01 -10.53
C ASN A 165 -24.16 -4.29 -11.33
N LEU A 166 -23.72 -5.42 -10.76
CA LEU A 166 -23.99 -6.76 -11.28
C LEU A 166 -25.17 -7.38 -10.53
N THR A 167 -26.24 -7.74 -11.25
CA THR A 167 -27.36 -8.52 -10.68
C THR A 167 -27.25 -9.95 -11.18
N ILE A 168 -27.12 -10.91 -10.25
CA ILE A 168 -27.09 -12.34 -10.56
C ILE A 168 -28.46 -12.92 -10.22
N ILE A 169 -29.14 -13.49 -11.22
CA ILE A 169 -30.44 -14.15 -11.05
C ILE A 169 -30.19 -15.65 -11.20
N THR A 170 -30.44 -16.40 -10.13
CA THR A 170 -30.39 -17.87 -10.15
C THR A 170 -31.79 -18.41 -10.44
N LEU A 171 -31.90 -19.33 -11.38
CA LEU A 171 -33.13 -20.08 -11.65
C LEU A 171 -32.94 -21.50 -11.13
N ASP A 172 -33.93 -22.00 -10.39
CA ASP A 172 -33.96 -23.41 -10.02
C ASP A 172 -34.21 -24.26 -11.26
N GLU A 173 -33.55 -25.42 -11.36
CA GLU A 173 -33.90 -26.41 -12.38
C GLU A 173 -35.32 -26.92 -12.12
N ILE A 174 -36.20 -26.80 -13.12
CA ILE A 174 -37.51 -27.45 -13.08
C ILE A 174 -37.24 -28.95 -13.30
N PRO A 175 -37.50 -29.83 -12.31
CA PRO A 175 -37.35 -31.25 -12.51
C PRO A 175 -38.27 -31.72 -13.65
N PRO A 176 -37.84 -32.68 -14.49
CA PRO A 176 -38.67 -33.18 -15.57
C PRO A 176 -39.98 -33.73 -14.97
N SER A 177 -41.11 -33.39 -15.60
CA SER A 177 -42.41 -33.94 -15.21
C SER A 177 -42.38 -35.45 -15.42
N ASP A 178 -42.62 -36.21 -14.35
CA ASP A 178 -42.76 -37.68 -14.43
C ASP A 178 -43.87 -38.04 -15.44
N PRO A 179 -43.61 -38.97 -16.38
CA PRO A 179 -44.59 -39.44 -17.36
C PRO A 179 -45.72 -40.29 -16.76
#